data_AF-A0A0S6W3G4-F1
#
_entry.id   AF-A0A0S6W3G4-F1
#
_cell.length_a   1.000
_cell.length_b   1.000
_cell.length_c   1.000
_cell.angle_alpha   90.00
_cell.angle_beta   90.00
_cell.angle_gamma   90.00
#
_symmetry.space_group_name_H-M   'P 1'
#
loop_
_entity.id
_entity.type
_entity.pdbx_description
1 polymer ?
#
loop_
_entity_poly.entity_id
_entity_poly.type
_entity_poly.pdbx_seq_one_letter_code
_entity_poly.pdbx_strand_id
1 'polypeptide(L)'
;MEIRGDSYVIRYDEATAMLSLEGILRLYGAAGYFSIEDFNKHHDVLPTDAGSSYASIMEIFEFIVTQKLPHCVLNLRGLELLNSSGINVLSKFVIKIRELHSTHLTIQGSQQFFWQSKVLQNLQKLMPGLNVEFD
;
A
#
# COMPACT_ATOMS: atom_id res chain seq x y z
N MET A 1 -9.03 6.70 10.63
CA MET A 1 -8.02 7.74 10.27
C MET A 1 -8.25 8.20 8.82
N GLU A 2 -8.12 9.50 8.52
CA GLU A 2 -8.13 10.02 7.14
C GLU A 2 -6.87 10.87 6.91
N ILE A 3 -6.20 10.66 5.77
CA ILE A 3 -5.08 11.47 5.30
C ILE A 3 -5.44 12.00 3.91
N ARG A 4 -5.32 13.30 3.71
CA ARG A 4 -5.67 13.97 2.45
C ARG A 4 -4.45 14.69 1.90
N GLY A 5 -4.07 14.34 0.68
CA GLY A 5 -3.15 15.14 -0.13
C GLY A 5 -3.90 15.94 -1.20
N ASP A 6 -3.16 16.62 -2.07
CA ASP A 6 -3.73 17.47 -3.11
C ASP A 6 -4.57 16.69 -4.14
N SER A 7 -4.15 15.46 -4.45
CA SER A 7 -4.76 14.63 -5.48
C SER A 7 -5.17 13.23 -5.00
N TYR A 8 -4.98 12.92 -3.72
CA TYR A 8 -5.28 11.59 -3.19
C TYR A 8 -5.91 11.66 -1.80
N VAL A 9 -6.64 10.61 -1.44
CA VAL A 9 -7.15 10.41 -0.08
C VAL A 9 -6.82 8.99 0.36
N ILE A 10 -6.38 8.86 1.60
CA ILE A 10 -6.16 7.59 2.28
C ILE A 10 -7.10 7.53 3.47
N ARG A 11 -7.90 6.47 3.58
CA ARG A 11 -8.82 6.27 4.70
C ARG A 11 -8.59 4.91 5.32
N TYR A 12 -8.47 4.86 6.64
CA TYR A 12 -8.45 3.62 7.39
C TYR A 12 -9.64 3.56 8.35
N ASP A 13 -10.45 2.52 8.19
CA ASP A 13 -11.53 2.16 9.10
C ASP A 13 -11.08 1.00 9.99
N GLU A 14 -10.96 1.28 11.29
CA GLU A 14 -10.57 0.31 12.32
C GLU A 14 -11.64 -0.77 12.55
N ALA A 15 -12.93 -0.42 12.39
CA ALA A 15 -14.01 -1.37 12.64
C ALA A 15 -14.06 -2.47 11.58
N THR A 16 -13.69 -2.14 10.35
CA THR A 16 -13.68 -3.09 9.21
C THR A 16 -12.28 -3.52 8.78
N ALA A 17 -11.23 -3.03 9.43
CA ALA A 17 -9.84 -3.19 9.02
C ALA A 17 -9.60 -2.86 7.54
N MET A 18 -10.27 -1.82 7.03
CA MET A 18 -10.25 -1.45 5.61
C MET A 18 -9.41 -0.20 5.40
N LEU A 19 -8.41 -0.33 4.53
CA LEU A 19 -7.61 0.77 4.01
C LEU A 19 -8.06 1.10 2.59
N SER A 20 -8.54 2.32 2.35
CA SER A 20 -8.95 2.80 1.02
C SER A 20 -7.97 3.86 0.51
N LEU A 21 -7.53 3.69 -0.74
CA LEU A 21 -6.71 4.68 -1.45
C LEU A 21 -7.49 5.17 -2.66
N GLU A 22 -7.63 6.48 -2.78
CA GLU A 22 -8.42 7.12 -3.84
C GLU A 22 -7.65 8.25 -4.51
N GLY A 23 -7.95 8.52 -5.78
CA GLY A 23 -7.37 9.58 -6.59
C GLY A 23 -6.04 9.22 -7.26
N ILE A 24 -5.13 10.18 -7.33
CA ILE A 24 -3.81 10.06 -7.97
C ILE A 24 -2.75 10.09 -6.87
N LEU A 25 -2.17 8.94 -6.56
CA LEU A 25 -1.08 8.82 -5.61
C LEU A 25 0.25 8.70 -6.35
N ARG A 26 1.08 9.74 -6.22
CA ARG A 26 2.45 9.71 -6.70
C ARG A 26 3.39 9.86 -5.53
N LEU A 27 4.27 8.88 -5.39
CA LEU A 27 5.34 8.92 -4.40
C LEU A 27 6.59 9.44 -5.08
N TYR A 28 7.07 10.60 -4.61
CA TYR A 28 8.25 11.29 -5.14
C TYR A 28 9.31 11.43 -4.04
N GLY A 29 10.56 11.69 -4.42
CA GLY A 29 11.70 11.87 -3.52
C GLY A 29 12.72 10.73 -3.60
N ALA A 30 13.91 10.95 -3.04
CA ALA A 30 15.01 9.96 -3.00
C ALA A 30 14.55 8.61 -2.40
N ALA A 31 13.53 8.65 -1.54
CA ALA A 31 12.89 7.47 -0.95
C ALA A 31 12.09 6.58 -1.91
N GLY A 32 11.64 7.14 -3.05
CA GLY A 32 10.95 6.39 -4.10
C GLY A 32 11.88 5.54 -4.98
N TYR A 33 13.20 5.74 -4.86
CA TYR A 33 14.25 5.06 -5.61
C TYR A 33 15.29 4.35 -4.73
N PHE A 34 15.14 4.36 -3.40
CA PHE A 34 15.93 3.45 -2.57
C PHE A 34 15.68 2.03 -3.04
N SER A 35 16.77 1.37 -3.48
CA SER A 35 16.73 -0.02 -3.86
C SER A 35 16.30 -0.88 -2.66
N ILE A 36 15.92 -2.13 -2.89
CA ILE A 36 15.59 -3.08 -1.81
C ILE A 36 16.75 -3.15 -0.78
N GLU A 37 18.00 -3.00 -1.25
CA GLU A 37 19.19 -3.01 -0.40
C GLU A 37 19.33 -1.76 0.48
N ASP A 38 18.91 -0.60 0.00
CA ASP A 38 19.05 0.68 0.73
C ASP A 38 18.04 0.78 1.87
N PHE A 39 16.83 0.23 1.68
CA PHE A 39 15.79 0.21 2.71
C PHE A 39 16.18 -0.67 3.91
N ASN A 40 16.80 -1.83 3.67
CA ASN A 40 17.24 -2.74 4.74
C ASN A 40 18.48 -2.21 5.49
N LYS A 41 19.29 -1.34 4.87
CA LYS A 41 20.47 -0.72 5.51
C LYS A 41 20.15 0.56 6.26
N HIS A 42 19.07 1.25 5.89
CA HIS A 42 18.70 2.57 6.42
C HIS A 42 17.28 2.59 6.98
N HIS A 43 16.89 1.57 7.76
CA HIS A 43 15.62 1.51 8.49
C HIS A 43 15.30 2.77 9.32
N ASP A 44 16.30 3.62 9.61
CA ASP A 44 16.17 4.87 10.37
C ASP A 44 16.04 6.15 9.52
N VAL A 45 16.11 6.07 8.18
CA VAL A 45 15.91 7.26 7.32
C VAL A 45 14.48 7.27 6.80
N LEU A 46 13.56 7.68 7.67
CA LEU A 46 12.26 8.19 7.23
C LEU A 46 12.50 9.30 6.19
N PRO A 47 11.64 9.44 5.16
CA PRO A 47 11.71 10.58 4.25
C PRO A 47 11.81 11.86 5.07
N THR A 48 12.80 12.69 4.76
CA THR A 48 13.11 13.93 5.49
C THR A 48 12.04 15.00 5.36
N ASP A 49 10.93 14.72 4.67
CA ASP A 49 9.72 15.53 4.61
C ASP A 49 8.57 14.87 5.38
N ALA A 50 8.61 14.96 6.71
CA ALA A 50 7.44 14.71 7.55
C ALA A 50 6.28 15.61 7.07
N GLY A 51 5.36 15.02 6.30
CA GLY A 51 4.33 15.73 5.54
C GLY A 51 4.15 15.28 4.08
N SER A 52 5.04 14.43 3.54
CA SER A 52 4.86 13.89 2.19
C SER A 52 3.88 12.73 2.10
N SER A 53 3.43 12.47 0.87
CA SER A 53 2.63 11.29 0.54
C SER A 53 3.34 9.98 0.87
N TYR A 54 4.68 9.97 0.88
CA TYR A 54 5.47 8.80 1.24
C TYR A 54 5.43 8.52 2.74
N ALA A 55 5.70 9.51 3.59
CA ALA A 55 5.66 9.32 5.04
C ALA A 55 4.26 8.85 5.47
N SER A 56 3.22 9.50 4.94
CA SER A 56 1.81 9.19 5.22
C SER A 56 1.42 7.74 4.89
N ILE A 57 1.81 7.22 3.72
CA ILE A 57 1.48 5.84 3.34
C ILE A 57 2.30 4.83 4.15
N MET A 58 3.55 5.15 4.48
CA MET A 58 4.41 4.25 5.26
C MET A 58 3.93 4.11 6.70
N GLU A 59 3.56 5.23 7.34
CA GLU A 59 3.03 5.23 8.70
C GLU A 59 1.77 4.38 8.81
N ILE A 60 0.83 4.53 7.87
CA ILE A 60 -0.43 3.76 7.93
C ILE A 60 -0.22 2.28 7.62
N PHE A 61 0.68 1.95 6.69
CA PHE A 61 1.04 0.57 6.41
C PHE A 61 1.71 -0.09 7.62
N GLU A 62 2.64 0.59 8.27
CA GLU A 62 3.30 0.08 9.47
C GLU A 62 2.28 -0.08 10.61
N PHE A 63 1.41 0.91 10.82
CA PHE A 63 0.34 0.84 11.80
C PHE A 63 -0.51 -0.42 11.61
N ILE A 64 -1.00 -0.69 10.39
CA ILE A 64 -1.80 -1.89 10.08
C ILE A 64 -1.03 -3.18 10.34
N VAL A 65 0.24 -3.25 9.93
CA VAL A 65 1.09 -4.44 10.16
C VAL A 65 1.28 -4.70 11.66
N THR A 66 1.46 -3.65 12.47
CA THR A 66 1.62 -3.81 13.93
C THR A 66 0.37 -4.30 14.64
N GLN A 67 -0.83 -4.04 14.08
CA GLN A 67 -2.08 -4.55 14.65
C GLN A 67 -2.22 -6.07 14.55
N LYS A 68 -1.52 -6.71 13.59
CA LYS A 68 -1.57 -8.17 13.34
C LYS A 68 -2.99 -8.73 13.28
N LEU A 69 -3.91 -7.99 12.66
CA LEU A 69 -5.31 -8.37 12.54
C LEU A 69 -5.44 -9.69 11.76
N PRO A 70 -6.42 -10.54 12.06
CA PRO A 70 -6.62 -11.80 11.34
C PRO A 70 -7.01 -11.59 9.87
N HIS A 71 -7.57 -10.41 9.55
CA HIS A 71 -7.98 -10.00 8.21
C HIS A 71 -7.75 -8.49 8.01
N CYS A 72 -7.42 -8.10 6.79
CA CYS A 72 -7.30 -6.72 6.36
C CYS A 72 -7.79 -6.58 4.91
N VAL A 73 -8.44 -5.46 4.60
CA VAL A 73 -8.87 -5.11 3.24
C VAL A 73 -8.10 -3.90 2.75
N LEU A 74 -7.57 -3.97 1.53
CA LEU A 74 -7.02 -2.83 0.81
C LEU A 74 -7.91 -2.52 -0.39
N ASN A 75 -8.64 -1.41 -0.34
CA ASN A 75 -9.49 -0.96 -1.42
C ASN A 75 -8.77 0.06 -2.31
N LEU A 76 -8.52 -0.34 -3.55
CA LEU A 76 -7.89 0.47 -4.60
C LEU A 76 -8.87 0.86 -5.70
N ARG A 77 -10.16 0.55 -5.58
CA ARG A 77 -11.14 0.82 -6.66
C ARG A 77 -11.17 2.28 -7.10
N GLY A 78 -10.99 3.21 -6.18
CA GLY A 78 -10.91 4.64 -6.48
C GLY A 78 -9.50 5.17 -6.80
N LEU A 79 -8.47 4.31 -6.83
CA LEU A 79 -7.09 4.72 -7.11
C LEU A 79 -6.88 4.80 -8.63
N GLU A 80 -6.96 6.00 -9.17
CA GLU A 80 -6.86 6.27 -10.61
C GLU A 80 -5.44 6.06 -11.14
N LEU A 81 -4.43 6.45 -10.36
CA LEU A 81 -3.03 6.34 -10.74
C LEU A 81 -2.14 6.06 -9.53
N LEU A 82 -1.22 5.11 -9.72
CA LEU A 82 -0.10 4.84 -8.83
C LEU A 82 1.19 4.78 -9.65
N ASN A 83 2.20 5.58 -9.30
CA ASN A 83 3.49 5.54 -10.00
C ASN A 83 4.32 4.31 -9.57
N SER A 84 5.44 4.06 -10.26
CA SER A 84 6.32 2.90 -10.00
C SER A 84 6.80 2.81 -8.55
N SER A 85 7.17 3.94 -7.95
CA SER A 85 7.57 4.00 -6.53
C SER A 85 6.42 3.61 -5.60
N GLY A 86 5.19 4.06 -5.89
CA GLY A 86 3.99 3.63 -5.17
C GLY A 86 3.73 2.13 -5.28
N ILE A 87 3.89 1.54 -6.47
CA ILE A 87 3.76 0.09 -6.68
C ILE A 87 4.79 -0.69 -5.85
N ASN A 88 6.03 -0.18 -5.75
CA ASN A 88 7.07 -0.79 -4.92
C ASN A 88 6.69 -0.76 -3.43
N VAL A 89 6.19 0.38 -2.93
CA VAL A 89 5.74 0.51 -1.53
C VAL A 89 4.56 -0.42 -1.25
N LEU A 90 3.60 -0.52 -2.16
CA LEU A 90 2.49 -1.47 -2.08
C LEU A 90 2.98 -2.94 -2.07
N SER A 91 3.96 -3.27 -2.92
CA SER A 91 4.53 -4.62 -2.96
C SER A 91 5.23 -4.99 -1.65
N LYS A 92 5.96 -4.05 -1.04
CA LYS A 92 6.59 -4.22 0.29
C LYS A 92 5.54 -4.46 1.38
N PHE A 93 4.43 -3.73 1.35
CA PHE A 93 3.32 -3.95 2.28
C PHE A 93 2.73 -5.36 2.17
N VAL A 94 2.47 -5.83 0.95
CA VAL A 94 1.98 -7.21 0.72
C VAL A 94 2.96 -8.25 1.25
N ILE A 95 4.28 -8.04 1.06
CA ILE A 95 5.31 -8.93 1.59
C ILE A 95 5.30 -8.93 3.13
N LYS A 96 5.24 -7.75 3.77
CA LYS A 96 5.17 -7.64 5.23
C LYS A 96 3.94 -8.35 5.81
N ILE A 97 2.76 -8.18 5.20
CA ILE A 97 1.54 -8.87 5.63
C ILE A 97 1.67 -10.39 5.48
N ARG A 98 2.25 -10.86 4.36
CA ARG A 98 2.52 -12.29 4.13
C ARG A 98 3.42 -12.89 5.21
N GLU A 99 4.44 -12.15 5.64
CA GLU A 99 5.39 -12.56 6.69
C GLU A 99 4.77 -12.64 8.09
N LEU A 100 3.60 -12.04 8.32
CA LEU A 100 2.88 -12.21 9.58
C LEU A 100 2.32 -13.63 9.75
N HIS A 101 2.06 -14.34 8.65
CA HIS A 101 1.43 -15.67 8.60
C HIS A 101 0.02 -15.79 9.22
N SER A 102 -0.41 -14.82 10.03
CA SER A 102 -1.69 -14.80 10.75
C SER A 102 -2.75 -13.91 10.10
N THR A 103 -2.38 -13.13 9.08
CA THR A 103 -3.23 -12.10 8.47
C THR A 103 -3.63 -12.48 7.06
N HIS A 104 -4.93 -12.53 6.79
CA HIS A 104 -5.48 -12.68 5.45
C HIS A 104 -5.66 -11.31 4.80
N LEU A 105 -5.13 -11.12 3.60
CA LEU A 105 -5.25 -9.87 2.85
C LEU A 105 -6.22 -10.03 1.68
N THR A 106 -7.20 -9.14 1.59
CA THR A 106 -8.02 -8.93 0.39
C THR A 106 -7.63 -7.60 -0.25
N ILE A 107 -7.32 -7.59 -1.55
CA ILE A 107 -7.18 -6.34 -2.32
C ILE A 107 -8.37 -6.21 -3.28
N GLN A 108 -9.07 -5.09 -3.18
CA GLN A 108 -10.18 -4.76 -4.04
C GLN A 108 -9.70 -3.79 -5.12
N GLY A 109 -9.73 -4.21 -6.37
CA GLY A 109 -9.33 -3.41 -7.53
C GLY A 109 -10.51 -3.07 -8.42
N SER A 110 -10.28 -2.16 -9.37
CA SER A 110 -11.23 -1.82 -10.41
C SER A 110 -10.74 -2.25 -11.79
N GLN A 111 -11.62 -2.84 -12.60
CA GLN A 111 -11.31 -3.15 -14.01
C GLN A 111 -11.29 -1.91 -14.90
N GLN A 112 -11.82 -0.78 -14.41
CA GLN A 112 -11.75 0.50 -15.11
C GLN A 112 -10.31 0.95 -15.36
N PHE A 113 -9.39 0.65 -14.45
CA PHE A 113 -7.99 1.05 -14.54
C PHE A 113 -7.10 -0.13 -14.94
N PHE A 114 -6.73 -0.21 -16.22
CA PHE A 114 -5.95 -1.33 -16.78
C PHE A 114 -4.68 -1.68 -15.99
N TRP A 115 -4.01 -0.69 -15.40
CA TRP A 115 -2.79 -0.91 -14.62
C TRP A 115 -3.05 -1.74 -13.35
N GLN A 116 -4.24 -1.65 -12.74
CA GLN A 116 -4.57 -2.37 -11.51
C GLN A 116 -4.56 -3.87 -11.76
N SER A 117 -5.25 -4.36 -12.80
CA SER A 117 -5.27 -5.79 -13.13
C SER A 117 -3.86 -6.38 -13.26
N LYS A 118 -2.96 -5.67 -13.95
CA LYS A 118 -1.56 -6.10 -14.10
C LYS A 118 -0.79 -6.10 -12.78
N VAL A 119 -0.94 -5.07 -11.96
CA VAL A 119 -0.27 -4.97 -10.66
C VAL A 119 -0.78 -6.04 -9.71
N LEU A 120 -2.11 -6.21 -9.57
CA LEU A 120 -2.72 -7.16 -8.65
C LEU A 120 -2.38 -8.61 -9.00
N GLN A 121 -2.35 -8.96 -10.29
CA GLN A 121 -1.85 -10.27 -10.74
C GLN A 121 -0.39 -10.53 -10.32
N ASN A 122 0.46 -9.49 -10.33
CA ASN A 122 1.83 -9.63 -9.86
C ASN A 122 1.91 -9.74 -8.33
N LEU A 123 1.07 -9.01 -7.59
CA LEU A 123 0.98 -9.15 -6.13
C LEU A 123 0.53 -10.54 -5.71
N GLN A 124 -0.38 -11.18 -6.46
CA GLN A 124 -0.77 -12.59 -6.21
C GLN A 124 0.38 -13.58 -6.39
N LYS A 125 1.33 -13.30 -7.31
CA LYS A 125 2.56 -14.11 -7.42
C LYS A 125 3.49 -13.93 -6.22
N LEU A 126 3.52 -12.72 -5.64
CA LEU A 126 4.28 -12.44 -4.43
C LEU A 126 3.63 -13.05 -3.18
N MET A 127 2.29 -13.08 -3.12
CA MET A 127 1.53 -13.69 -2.02
C MET A 127 0.46 -14.61 -2.61
N PRO A 128 0.74 -15.92 -2.80
CA PRO A 128 -0.22 -16.85 -3.39
C PRO A 128 -1.56 -16.96 -2.66
N GLY A 129 -1.61 -16.62 -1.36
CA GLY A 129 -2.85 -16.56 -0.55
C GLY A 129 -3.59 -15.22 -0.62
N LEU A 130 -3.17 -14.29 -1.46
CA LEU A 130 -3.81 -12.97 -1.62
C LEU A 130 -5.15 -13.11 -2.35
N ASN A 131 -6.23 -12.71 -1.70
CA ASN A 131 -7.53 -12.59 -2.35
C ASN A 131 -7.60 -11.29 -3.14
N VAL A 132 -8.05 -11.36 -4.39
CA VAL A 132 -8.23 -10.18 -5.25
C VAL A 132 -9.67 -10.15 -5.75
N GLU A 133 -10.35 -9.03 -5.52
CA GLU A 133 -11.72 -8.80 -5.93
C GLU A 133 -11.75 -7.63 -6.91
N PHE A 134 -12.40 -7.83 -8.06
CA PHE A 134 -12.65 -6.75 -9.02
C PHE A 134 -14.11 -6.30 -8.96
N ASP A 135 -14.36 -5.07 -9.36
CA ASP A 135 -15.70 -4.60 -9.72
C ASP A 135 -16.11 -5.04 -11.15
#